data_AF-A0A6G3QLN8-F1
#
_entry.id   AF-A0A6G3QLN8-F1
#
_cell.length_a   1.000
_cell.length_b   1.000
_cell.length_c   1.000
_cell.angle_alpha   90.00
_cell.angle_beta   90.00
_cell.angle_gamma   90.00
#
_symmetry.space_group_name_H-M   'P 1'
#
loop_
_entity.id
_entity.type
_entity.pdbx_description
1 polymer ?
#
loop_
_entity_poly.entity_id
_entity_poly.type
_entity_poly.pdbx_seq_one_letter_code
_entity_poly.pdbx_strand_id
1 'polypeptide(L)' 'AYMVGDHFSVLRLGTMELSAARSEVTLEELTNHMAGGAELAALKHELAQVRGVDVEGLPEAEDLQAPVATPSKGTTA' A
#
# COMPACT_ATOMS: atom_id res chain seq x y z
N ALA A 1 -8.72 3.71 2.00
CA ALA A 1 -8.58 5.15 2.27
C ALA A 1 -9.92 5.84 2.06
N TYR A 2 -10.16 6.90 2.82
CA TYR A 2 -11.26 7.81 2.56
C TYR A 2 -10.68 9.14 2.09
N MET A 3 -11.26 9.70 1.04
CA MET A 3 -10.96 11.06 0.61
C MET A 3 -11.87 12.00 1.40
N VAL A 4 -11.28 12.96 2.12
CA VAL A 4 -12.00 13.98 2.88
C VAL A 4 -11.58 15.34 2.33
N GLY A 5 -12.48 16.01 1.63
CA GLY A 5 -12.12 17.21 0.86
C GLY A 5 -11.15 16.85 -0.26
N ASP A 6 -9.93 17.39 -0.19
CA ASP A 6 -8.83 17.14 -1.14
C ASP A 6 -7.70 16.29 -0.53
N HIS A 7 -7.91 15.69 0.65
CA HIS A 7 -6.90 14.90 1.36
C HIS A 7 -7.27 13.41 1.43
N PHE A 8 -6.24 12.58 1.44
CA PHE A 8 -6.32 11.17 1.77
C PHE A 8 -5.95 10.96 3.23
N SER A 9 -6.78 10.19 3.94
CA SER A 9 -6.45 9.69 5.27
C SER A 9 -6.40 8.15 5.27
N VAL A 10 -5.31 7.61 5.80
CA VAL A 10 -5.12 6.17 6.04
C VAL A 10 -5.02 5.96 7.54
N LEU A 11 -5.83 5.04 8.05
CA LEU A 11 -5.85 4.64 9.45
C LEU A 11 -5.39 3.20 9.58
N ARG A 12 -4.60 2.94 10.60
CA ARG A 12 -4.11 1.62 10.96
C ARG A 12 -4.44 1.32 12.41
N LEU A 13 -5.30 0.33 12.64
CA LEU A 13 -5.80 -0.04 13.96
C LEU A 13 -6.31 1.19 14.76
N GLY A 14 -6.94 2.16 14.08
CA GLY A 14 -7.45 3.39 14.68
C GLY A 14 -6.44 4.53 14.84
N THR A 15 -5.17 4.32 14.46
CA THR A 15 -4.12 5.35 14.47
C THR A 15 -3.92 5.95 13.08
N MET A 16 -3.70 7.26 12.99
CA MET A 16 -3.41 7.93 11.71
C MET A 16 -2.03 7.52 11.19
N GLU A 17 -1.98 6.98 9.98
CA GLU A 17 -0.78 6.49 9.32
C GLU A 17 -0.35 7.42 8.17
N LEU A 18 -1.32 7.87 7.35
CA LEU A 18 -1.10 8.86 6.30
C LEU A 18 -2.20 9.92 6.37
N SER A 19 -1.78 11.18 6.20
CA SER A 19 -2.65 12.31 5.92
C SER A 19 -1.95 13.23 4.92
N ALA A 20 -2.37 13.21 3.66
CA ALA A 20 -1.70 13.97 2.59
C ALA A 20 -2.73 14.54 1.61
N ALA A 21 -2.45 15.72 1.05
CA ALA A 21 -3.27 16.25 -0.04
C ALA A 21 -3.13 15.39 -1.30
N ARG A 22 -4.17 15.35 -2.13
CA ARG A 22 -4.15 14.64 -3.42
C ARG A 22 -3.03 15.12 -4.34
N SER A 23 -2.61 16.38 -4.23
CA SER A 23 -1.50 16.93 -5.01
C SER A 23 -0.12 16.49 -4.53
N GLU A 24 -0.03 15.94 -3.32
CA GLU A 24 1.22 15.62 -2.64
C GLU A 24 1.49 14.11 -2.57
N VAL A 25 0.54 13.28 -3.00
CA VAL A 25 0.67 11.82 -2.97
C VAL A 25 0.27 11.21 -4.31
N THR A 26 1.10 10.31 -4.82
CA THR A 26 0.80 9.55 -6.03
C THR A 26 -0.13 8.37 -5.72
N LEU A 27 -0.78 7.83 -6.76
CA LEU A 27 -1.63 6.65 -6.62
C LEU A 27 -0.86 5.43 -6.10
N GLU A 28 0.38 5.27 -6.55
CA GLU A 28 1.25 4.16 -6.15
C GLU A 28 1.62 4.26 -4.67
N GLU A 29 2.07 5.42 -4.21
CA GLU A 29 2.37 5.67 -2.79
C GLU A 29 1.14 5.46 -1.91
N LEU A 30 -0.01 6.03 -2.30
CA LEU A 30 -1.26 5.83 -1.56
C LEU A 30 -1.64 4.33 -1.48
N THR A 31 -1.49 3.61 -2.59
CA THR A 31 -1.77 2.17 -2.64
C THR A 31 -0.83 1.39 -1.73
N ASN A 32 0.46 1.75 -1.72
CA ASN A 32 1.46 1.14 -0.85
C ASN A 32 1.13 1.34 0.64
N HIS A 33 0.77 2.57 1.03
CA HIS A 33 0.31 2.88 2.40
C HIS A 33 -0.95 2.08 2.77
N MET A 34 -1.94 2.02 1.86
CA MET A 34 -3.17 1.27 2.07
C MET A 34 -2.97 -0.26 2.17
N ALA A 35 -2.02 -0.80 1.42
CA ALA A 35 -1.68 -2.22 1.42
C ALA A 35 -0.79 -2.61 2.61
N GLY A 36 -0.31 -1.64 3.40
CA GLY A 36 0.64 -1.89 4.49
C GLY A 36 2.05 -2.22 3.99
N GLY A 37 2.41 -1.83 2.77
CA GLY A 37 3.70 -2.19 2.17
C GLY A 37 4.92 -1.60 2.90
N ALA A 38 4.75 -0.50 3.63
CA ALA A 38 5.79 0.03 4.52
C ALA A 38 6.16 -0.96 5.65
N GLU A 39 5.18 -1.68 6.19
CA GLU A 39 5.40 -2.68 7.23
C GLU A 39 6.01 -3.96 6.67
N LEU A 40 5.59 -4.38 5.46
CA LEU A 40 6.18 -5.52 4.77
C LEU A 40 7.66 -5.27 4.43
N ALA A 41 8.01 -4.06 3.98
CA ALA A 41 9.39 -3.67 3.71
C ALA A 41 10.24 -3.63 5.00
N ALA A 42 9.71 -3.07 6.08
CA ALA A 42 10.36 -3.09 7.39
C ALA A 42 10.57 -4.52 7.91
N LEU A 43 9.56 -5.37 7.82
CA LEU A 43 9.63 -6.77 8.22
C LEU A 43 10.62 -7.58 7.37
N LYS A 44 10.66 -7.39 6.05
CA LYS A 44 11.67 -8.00 5.17
C LYS A 44 13.07 -7.57 5.58
N HIS A 45 13.27 -6.30 5.91
CA HIS A 45 14.56 -5.79 6.38
C HIS A 45 14.95 -6.42 7.73
N GLU A 46 14.04 -6.48 8.69
CA GLU A 46 14.27 -7.13 9.99
C GLU A 46 14.59 -8.63 9.83
N LEU A 47 13.80 -9.35 9.03
CA LEU A 47 14.03 -10.78 8.74
C LEU A 47 15.35 -11.02 8.01
N ALA A 48 15.77 -10.12 7.11
CA ALA A 48 17.06 -10.20 6.44
C ALA A 48 18.24 -9.94 7.41
N GLN A 49 18.03 -9.17 8.48
CA GLN A 49 19.03 -8.94 9.53
C GLN A 49 19.11 -10.11 10.54
N VAL A 50 18.03 -10.89 10.70
CA VAL A 50 18.00 -12.07 11.58
C VAL A 50 18.46 -13.31 10.81
N ARG A 51 19.64 -13.84 11.15
CA ARG A 51 20.17 -15.07 10.53
C ARG A 51 19.21 -16.25 10.71
N GLY A 52 18.78 -16.83 9.59
CA GLY A 52 18.05 -18.11 9.55
C GLY A 52 16.81 -18.15 8.65
N VAL A 53 16.48 -17.06 7.95
CA VAL A 53 15.31 -17.00 7.05
C VAL A 53 15.77 -16.98 5.60
N ASP A 54 15.30 -17.96 4.84
CA ASP A 54 15.57 -18.09 3.41
C ASP A 54 14.69 -17.08 2.65
N VAL A 55 15.29 -15.95 2.26
CA VAL A 55 14.62 -14.83 1.57
C VAL A 55 14.54 -15.03 0.06
N GLU A 56 15.09 -16.12 -0.47
CA GLU A 56 15.26 -16.38 -1.90
C GLU A 56 13.94 -16.72 -2.60
N GLY A 57 12.87 -17.02 -1.84
CA GLY A 57 11.51 -17.28 -2.34
C GLY A 57 10.50 -16.15 -2.09
N LEU A 58 10.92 -15.01 -1.54
CA LEU A 58 10.01 -13.89 -1.31
C LEU A 58 9.79 -13.13 -2.63
N PRO A 59 8.54 -12.77 -2.99
CA PRO A 59 8.29 -11.91 -4.15
C PRO A 59 8.99 -10.56 -3.96
N GLU A 60 9.62 -10.07 -5.02
CA GLU A 60 10.23 -8.74 -5.02
C GLU A 60 9.11 -7.68 -5.02
N ALA A 61 9.42 -6.44 -4.65
CA ALA A 61 8.41 -5.37 -4.59
C ALA A 61 7.73 -5.13 -5.95
N GLU A 62 8.43 -5.43 -7.04
CA GLU A 62 7.97 -5.39 -8.42
C GLU A 62 6.98 -6.50 -8.81
N ASP A 63 6.93 -7.61 -8.07
CA ASP A 63 6.00 -8.73 -8.29
C ASP A 63 4.64 -8.53 -7.60
N LEU A 64 4.56 -7.61 -6.63
CA LEU A 64 3.35 -7.33 -5.86
C LEU A 64 2.42 -6.35 -6.60
N GLN A 65 1.94 -6.73 -7.79
CA GLN A 65 0.87 -5.98 -8.44
C GLN A 65 -0.50 -6.38 -7.87
N ALA A 66 -1.14 -5.43 -7.19
CA ALA A 66 -2.56 -5.56 -6.86
C ALA A 66 -3.36 -5.76 -8.15
N PRO A 67 -4.33 -6.70 -8.21
CA PRO A 67 -5.16 -6.88 -9.38
C PRO A 67 -5.87 -5.56 -9.69
N VAL A 68 -5.47 -4.92 -10.78
CA VAL A 68 -6.07 -3.68 -11.26
C VAL A 68 -7.55 -3.97 -11.50
N ALA A 69 -8.41 -3.45 -10.65
CA ALA A 69 -9.85 -3.53 -10.84
C ALA A 69 -10.18 -2.82 -12.16
N THR A 70 -10.54 -3.60 -13.18
CA THR A 70 -11.08 -3.06 -14.42
C THR A 70 -12.37 -2.30 -14.07
N PRO A 71 -12.51 -1.01 -14.39
CA PRO A 71 -13.75 -0.29 -14.12
C PRO A 71 -14.85 -0.94 -14.96
N SER A 72 -15.81 -1.59 -14.30
CA SER A 72 -17.00 -2.06 -14.99
C SER A 72 -17.76 -0.85 -15.50
N LYS A 73 -17.86 -0.76 -16.82
CA LYS A 73 -18.61 0.29 -17.52
C LYS A 73 -20.07 0.20 -17.07
N GLY A 74 -20.55 1.23 -16.37
CA GLY A 74 -21.94 1.32 -15.93
C GLY A 74 -22.90 1.24 -17.10
N THR A 75 -23.76 0.22 -17.09
CA THR A 75 -24.96 0.17 -17.93
C THR A 75 -26.00 1.09 -17.31
N THR A 76 -26.27 2.20 -17.99
CA THR A 76 -27.44 3.04 -17.74
C THR A 76 -28.64 2.39 -18.42
N ALA A 77 -29.71 2.14 -17.67
CA ALA A 77 -31.05 1.87 -18.17
C ALA A 77 -32.02 2.80 -17.44
#